data_AF-A0A2N3GBF1-F1
#
_entry.id   AF-A0A2N3GBF1-F1
#
_cell.length_a   1.000
_cell.length_b   1.000
_cell.length_c   1.000
_cell.angle_alpha   90.00
_cell.angle_beta   90.00
_cell.angle_gamma   90.00
#
_symmetry.space_group_name_H-M   'P 1'
#
loop_
_entity.id
_entity.type
_entity.pdbx_description
1 polymer ?
#
loop_
_entity_poly.entity_id
_entity_poly.type
_entity_poly.pdbx_seq_one_letter_code
_entity_poly.pdbx_strand_id
1 'polypeptide(L)'
;MWLRMRITDLKVVSHYTGLFIIGIGLTMLVPLITAVMWAEWSAVLDYVLGIGVAFAVGGAMRLSLAHEVRVTRAQALALVAFAWVAASAVGAVPLAVSGEFGSYLDAMFETVSGFTTSGLTLAADLDHMPNSHNMWRHLTHFIGGQGIIVAALSISVGMRGGAFSLYQAEGRDERIMPNVLHTARFIWIVAVTYILLGTVFLGGIGLWLGMSVDRERRPEFPACFLDVHGCIRYRRFCAANDEYHVLPQSRLRVRFAHPHDWRDAQLQPPRSGMAW
;
A
#
# COMPACT_ATOMS: atom_id res chain seq x y z
N MET A 1 -31.43 -4.33 -17.55
CA MET A 1 -31.42 -2.87 -17.30
C MET A 1 -29.98 -2.39 -17.45
N TRP A 2 -29.59 -1.90 -18.62
CA TRP A 2 -28.21 -1.46 -18.89
C TRP A 2 -27.99 -0.09 -18.24
N LEU A 3 -26.91 0.08 -17.46
CA LEU A 3 -26.53 1.37 -16.88
C LEU A 3 -26.16 2.33 -18.03
N ARG A 4 -27.06 3.26 -18.38
CA ARG A 4 -26.73 4.36 -19.30
C ARG A 4 -26.12 5.50 -18.50
N MET A 5 -24.81 5.48 -18.29
CA MET A 5 -24.09 6.57 -17.63
C MET A 5 -24.02 7.79 -18.54
N ARG A 6 -24.48 8.95 -18.05
CA ARG A 6 -24.27 10.25 -18.70
C ARG A 6 -23.00 10.90 -18.18
N ILE A 7 -22.48 11.88 -18.92
CA ILE A 7 -21.29 12.66 -18.54
C ILE A 7 -21.47 13.33 -17.15
N THR A 8 -22.69 13.76 -16.84
CA THR A 8 -23.04 14.29 -15.51
C THR A 8 -22.86 13.26 -14.40
N ASP A 9 -23.17 11.98 -14.67
CA ASP A 9 -22.99 10.90 -13.69
C ASP A 9 -21.51 10.63 -13.45
N LEU A 10 -20.68 10.69 -14.51
CA LEU A 10 -19.24 10.53 -14.41
C LEU A 10 -18.60 11.64 -13.57
N LYS A 11 -19.07 12.89 -13.68
CA LYS A 11 -18.60 14.02 -12.84
C LYS A 11 -18.90 13.78 -11.36
N VAL A 12 -20.09 13.27 -11.03
CA VAL A 12 -20.47 12.92 -9.65
C VAL A 12 -19.58 11.81 -9.10
N VAL A 13 -19.40 10.73 -9.87
CA VAL A 13 -18.54 9.61 -9.49
C VAL A 13 -17.10 10.09 -9.28
N SER A 14 -16.53 10.84 -10.23
CA SER A 14 -15.18 11.39 -10.14
C SER A 14 -14.99 12.27 -8.89
N HIS A 15 -15.95 13.14 -8.58
CA HIS A 15 -15.87 14.03 -7.42
C HIS A 15 -15.69 13.25 -6.11
N TYR A 16 -16.55 12.28 -5.86
CA TYR A 16 -16.51 11.50 -4.62
C TYR A 16 -15.38 10.46 -4.62
N THR A 17 -15.00 9.89 -5.77
CA THR A 17 -13.76 9.11 -5.88
C THR A 17 -12.56 9.97 -5.51
N GLY A 18 -12.48 11.22 -5.96
CA GLY A 18 -11.42 12.15 -5.57
C GLY A 18 -11.36 12.40 -4.07
N LEU A 19 -12.51 12.56 -3.41
CA LEU A 19 -12.59 12.70 -1.95
C LEU A 19 -12.09 11.43 -1.23
N PHE A 20 -12.43 10.25 -1.75
CA PHE A 20 -11.93 8.98 -1.22
C PHE A 20 -10.40 8.88 -1.34
N ILE A 21 -9.83 9.27 -2.48
CA ILE A 21 -8.38 9.28 -2.70
C ILE A 21 -7.65 10.24 -1.75
N ILE A 22 -8.20 11.43 -1.49
CA ILE A 22 -7.66 12.33 -0.47
C ILE A 22 -7.66 11.65 0.90
N GLY A 23 -8.74 10.93 1.23
CA GLY A 23 -8.82 10.12 2.45
C GLY A 23 -7.70 9.06 2.54
N ILE A 24 -7.41 8.36 1.45
CA ILE A 24 -6.28 7.41 1.38
C ILE A 24 -4.93 8.13 1.52
N GLY A 25 -4.78 9.31 0.94
CA GLY A 25 -3.59 10.15 1.15
C GLY A 25 -3.39 10.53 2.62
N LEU A 26 -4.47 10.82 3.35
CA LEU A 26 -4.40 11.10 4.79
C LEU A 26 -3.98 9.86 5.60
N THR A 27 -4.40 8.66 5.22
CA THR A 27 -3.98 7.44 5.95
C THR A 27 -2.49 7.13 5.76
N MET A 28 -1.88 7.57 4.66
CA MET A 28 -0.42 7.50 4.45
C MET A 28 0.39 8.36 5.43
N LEU A 29 -0.24 9.25 6.20
CA LEU A 29 0.44 9.94 7.31
C LEU A 29 0.88 8.96 8.40
N VAL A 30 0.16 7.85 8.60
CA VAL A 30 0.53 6.84 9.60
C VAL A 30 1.90 6.21 9.29
N PRO A 31 2.14 5.60 8.12
CA PRO A 31 3.46 5.06 7.78
C PRO A 31 4.51 6.16 7.59
N LEU A 32 4.15 7.40 7.23
CA LEU A 32 5.08 8.54 7.25
C LEU A 32 5.60 8.81 8.67
N ILE A 33 4.71 8.85 9.66
CA ILE A 33 5.10 9.01 11.07
C ILE A 33 5.96 7.81 11.50
N THR A 34 5.62 6.59 11.09
CA THR A 34 6.46 5.41 11.33
C THR A 34 7.86 5.56 10.74
N ALA A 35 7.98 6.06 9.50
CA ALA A 35 9.27 6.30 8.86
C ALA A 35 10.11 7.30 9.66
N VAL A 36 9.52 8.40 10.12
CA VAL A 36 10.22 9.40 10.95
C VAL A 36 10.63 8.82 12.30
N MET A 37 9.75 8.07 12.98
CA MET A 37 10.04 7.46 14.28
C MET A 37 11.19 6.45 14.21
N TRP A 38 11.32 5.72 13.10
CA TRP A 38 12.40 4.76 12.87
C TRP A 38 13.62 5.35 12.16
N ALA A 39 13.62 6.66 11.87
CA ALA A 39 14.64 7.38 11.11
C ALA A 39 14.87 6.86 9.68
N GLU A 40 13.82 6.35 9.03
CA GLU A 40 13.82 5.79 7.66
C GLU A 40 13.66 6.91 6.60
N TRP A 41 14.72 7.69 6.35
CA TRP A 41 14.63 8.92 5.55
C TRP A 41 14.30 8.70 4.07
N SER A 42 14.72 7.58 3.49
CA SER A 42 14.32 7.19 2.14
C SER A 42 12.81 6.98 2.07
N ALA A 43 12.25 6.24 3.03
CA ALA A 43 10.82 5.97 3.09
C ALA A 43 9.98 7.22 3.40
N VAL A 44 10.52 8.18 4.16
CA VAL A 44 9.87 9.50 4.35
C VAL A 44 9.57 10.15 3.01
N LEU A 45 10.54 10.16 2.08
CA LEU A 45 10.34 10.73 0.74
C LEU A 45 9.28 9.95 -0.05
N ASP A 46 9.29 8.62 0.04
CA ASP A 46 8.30 7.77 -0.64
C ASP A 46 6.86 8.13 -0.24
N TYR A 47 6.63 8.33 1.07
CA TYR A 47 5.30 8.70 1.57
C TYR A 47 4.95 10.16 1.30
N VAL A 48 5.90 11.09 1.36
CA VAL A 48 5.64 12.49 0.97
C VAL A 48 5.21 12.57 -0.50
N LEU A 49 5.87 11.82 -1.38
CA LEU A 49 5.48 11.70 -2.79
C LEU A 49 4.11 11.04 -2.94
N GLY A 50 3.86 9.93 -2.25
CA GLY A 50 2.56 9.24 -2.25
C GLY A 50 1.41 10.14 -1.82
N ILE A 51 1.57 10.88 -0.72
CA ILE A 51 0.62 11.87 -0.23
C ILE A 51 0.43 12.97 -1.26
N GLY A 52 1.52 13.53 -1.80
CA GLY A 52 1.45 14.56 -2.83
C GLY A 52 0.63 14.13 -4.05
N VAL A 53 0.87 12.91 -4.55
CA VAL A 53 0.10 12.33 -5.66
C VAL A 53 -1.36 12.12 -5.28
N ALA A 54 -1.65 11.60 -4.09
CA ALA A 54 -3.03 11.41 -3.62
C ALA A 54 -3.81 12.73 -3.56
N PHE A 55 -3.20 13.79 -3.01
CA PHE A 55 -3.82 15.11 -2.94
C PHE A 55 -3.96 15.76 -4.31
N ALA A 56 -2.97 15.62 -5.20
CA ALA A 56 -3.02 16.17 -6.55
C ALA A 56 -4.11 15.49 -7.39
N VAL A 57 -4.10 14.16 -7.47
CA VAL A 57 -5.08 13.37 -8.23
C VAL A 57 -6.46 13.51 -7.62
N GLY A 58 -6.59 13.30 -6.31
CA GLY A 58 -7.86 13.40 -5.60
C GLY A 58 -8.45 14.81 -5.65
N GLY A 59 -7.60 15.84 -5.51
CA GLY A 59 -7.97 17.24 -5.66
C GLY A 59 -8.47 17.56 -7.07
N ALA A 60 -7.74 17.16 -8.11
CA ALA A 60 -8.15 17.35 -9.50
C ALA A 60 -9.50 16.67 -9.80
N MET A 61 -9.68 15.42 -9.34
CA MET A 61 -10.93 14.69 -9.50
C MET A 61 -12.09 15.37 -8.77
N ARG A 62 -11.86 15.90 -7.56
CA ARG A 62 -12.86 16.64 -6.77
C ARG A 62 -13.36 17.90 -7.47
N LEU A 63 -12.51 18.61 -8.22
CA LEU A 63 -12.90 19.82 -8.96
C LEU A 63 -13.89 19.57 -10.10
N SER A 64 -14.15 18.30 -10.46
CA SER A 64 -15.04 17.92 -11.57
C SER A 64 -16.52 18.30 -11.37
N LEU A 65 -16.94 18.62 -10.14
CA LEU A 65 -18.33 18.89 -9.79
C LEU A 65 -18.48 20.18 -8.99
N ALA A 66 -19.40 21.05 -9.41
CA ALA A 66 -19.65 22.36 -8.80
C ALA A 66 -20.80 22.37 -7.77
N HIS A 67 -21.65 21.34 -7.72
CA HIS A 67 -22.86 21.30 -6.88
C HIS A 67 -23.14 19.89 -6.35
N GLU A 68 -23.65 19.79 -5.12
CA GLU A 68 -24.05 18.53 -4.50
C GLU A 68 -25.27 17.92 -5.20
N VAL A 69 -25.13 16.69 -5.68
CA VAL A 69 -26.21 15.93 -6.32
C VAL A 69 -26.43 14.66 -5.52
N ARG A 70 -27.70 14.30 -5.28
CA ARG A 70 -28.04 13.03 -4.63
C ARG A 70 -27.50 11.86 -5.45
N VAL A 71 -26.66 11.03 -4.82
CA VAL A 71 -26.05 9.86 -5.45
C VAL A 71 -27.12 8.78 -5.68
N THR A 72 -27.29 8.38 -6.94
CA THR A 72 -28.17 7.28 -7.32
C THR A 72 -27.52 5.92 -7.03
N ARG A 73 -28.31 4.84 -6.91
CA ARG A 73 -27.77 3.48 -6.68
C ARG A 73 -26.75 3.05 -7.76
N ALA A 74 -27.02 3.40 -9.01
CA ALA A 74 -26.14 3.12 -10.14
C ALA A 74 -24.78 3.85 -10.01
N GLN A 75 -24.81 5.14 -9.65
CA GLN A 75 -23.61 5.93 -9.37
C GLN A 75 -22.85 5.40 -8.15
N ALA A 76 -23.55 4.95 -7.10
CA ALA A 76 -22.92 4.38 -5.90
C ALA A 76 -22.16 3.08 -6.22
N LEU A 77 -22.73 2.17 -7.02
CA LEU A 77 -22.04 0.95 -7.45
C LEU A 77 -20.79 1.27 -8.29
N ALA A 78 -20.91 2.21 -9.22
CA ALA A 78 -19.78 2.67 -10.02
C ALA A 78 -18.70 3.30 -9.15
N LEU A 79 -19.09 4.16 -8.21
CA LEU A 79 -18.21 4.80 -7.27
C LEU A 79 -17.40 3.81 -6.46
N VAL A 80 -18.03 2.76 -5.91
CA VAL A 80 -17.31 1.74 -5.15
C VAL A 80 -16.25 1.08 -6.03
N ALA A 81 -16.59 0.66 -7.25
CA ALA A 81 -15.65 0.04 -8.16
C ALA A 81 -14.46 0.95 -8.52
N PHE A 82 -14.73 2.21 -8.91
CA PHE A 82 -13.68 3.16 -9.26
C PHE A 82 -12.84 3.59 -8.05
N ALA A 83 -13.45 3.68 -6.86
CA ALA A 83 -12.74 4.03 -5.63
C ALA A 83 -11.67 3.00 -5.27
N TRP A 84 -11.99 1.70 -5.33
CA TRP A 84 -11.01 0.64 -5.03
C TRP A 84 -9.87 0.58 -6.05
N VAL A 85 -10.19 0.72 -7.34
CA VAL A 85 -9.17 0.73 -8.40
C VAL A 85 -8.25 1.94 -8.25
N ALA A 86 -8.82 3.14 -8.08
CA ALA A 86 -8.05 4.36 -7.92
C ALA A 86 -7.24 4.36 -6.61
N ALA A 87 -7.79 3.84 -5.51
CA ALA A 87 -7.08 3.74 -4.24
C ALA A 87 -5.92 2.76 -4.31
N SER A 88 -6.06 1.65 -5.04
CA SER A 88 -4.95 0.72 -5.27
C SER A 88 -3.86 1.37 -6.12
N ALA A 89 -4.22 2.07 -7.20
CA ALA A 89 -3.24 2.79 -8.01
C ALA A 89 -2.49 3.85 -7.18
N VAL A 90 -3.19 4.75 -6.51
CA VAL A 90 -2.55 5.79 -5.69
C VAL A 90 -1.80 5.19 -4.50
N GLY A 91 -2.37 4.17 -3.85
CA GLY A 91 -1.78 3.45 -2.74
C GLY A 91 -0.44 2.80 -3.09
N ALA A 92 -0.23 2.44 -4.35
CA ALA A 92 0.97 1.79 -4.84
C ALA A 92 2.15 2.76 -4.98
N VAL A 93 1.92 4.06 -5.06
CA VAL A 93 2.96 5.07 -5.29
C VAL A 93 4.13 4.97 -4.29
N PRO A 94 3.92 5.00 -2.96
CA PRO A 94 5.04 4.89 -2.01
C PRO A 94 5.77 3.54 -2.09
N LEU A 95 5.08 2.46 -2.48
CA LEU A 95 5.70 1.14 -2.66
C LEU A 95 6.46 1.04 -3.99
N ALA A 96 5.99 1.70 -5.04
CA ALA A 96 6.63 1.65 -6.35
C ALA A 96 7.95 2.45 -6.37
N VAL A 97 8.03 3.53 -5.60
CA VAL A 97 9.24 4.36 -5.52
C VAL A 97 10.27 3.85 -4.50
N SER A 98 9.90 2.92 -3.62
CA SER A 98 10.80 2.34 -2.62
C SER A 98 11.91 1.46 -3.21
N GLY A 99 11.69 0.93 -4.43
CA GLY A 99 12.62 0.01 -5.08
C GLY A 99 12.51 -1.46 -4.60
N GLU A 100 11.56 -1.78 -3.74
CA GLU A 100 11.30 -3.14 -3.25
C GLU A 100 10.51 -4.01 -4.26
N PHE A 101 9.93 -3.36 -5.28
CA PHE A 101 9.12 -3.98 -6.32
C PHE A 101 9.77 -3.79 -7.68
N GLY A 102 9.71 -4.82 -8.54
CA GLY A 102 10.32 -4.79 -9.87
C GLY A 102 9.65 -3.83 -10.84
N SER A 103 8.35 -3.59 -10.66
CA SER A 103 7.54 -2.68 -11.46
C SER A 103 6.44 -2.01 -10.63
N TYR A 104 5.87 -0.93 -11.16
CA TYR A 104 4.69 -0.29 -10.57
C TYR A 104 3.48 -1.25 -10.50
N LEU A 105 3.36 -2.19 -11.46
CA LEU A 105 2.28 -3.17 -11.45
C LEU A 105 2.43 -4.16 -10.29
N ASP A 106 3.65 -4.51 -9.90
CA ASP A 106 3.90 -5.39 -8.74
C ASP A 106 3.53 -4.67 -7.44
N ALA A 107 3.88 -3.38 -7.32
CA ALA A 107 3.45 -2.55 -6.20
C ALA A 107 1.93 -2.36 -6.18
N MET A 108 1.30 -2.17 -7.35
CA MET A 108 -0.15 -2.11 -7.46
C MET A 108 -0.80 -3.43 -7.04
N PHE A 109 -0.24 -4.58 -7.45
CA PHE A 109 -0.73 -5.88 -7.00
C PHE A 109 -0.65 -6.02 -5.48
N GLU A 110 0.45 -5.61 -4.84
CA GLU A 110 0.59 -5.62 -3.38
C GLU A 110 -0.53 -4.79 -2.71
N THR A 111 -0.82 -3.59 -3.24
CA THR A 111 -1.88 -2.75 -2.67
C THR A 111 -3.30 -3.24 -2.94
N VAL A 112 -3.56 -3.81 -4.12
CA VAL A 112 -4.82 -4.49 -4.41
C VAL A 112 -5.02 -5.60 -3.40
N SER A 113 -4.02 -6.48 -3.25
CA SER A 113 -4.01 -7.58 -2.30
C SER A 113 -4.27 -7.12 -0.86
N GLY A 114 -3.64 -6.00 -0.46
CA GLY A 114 -3.87 -5.39 0.84
C GLY A 114 -5.31 -4.92 1.03
N PHE A 115 -5.82 -4.09 0.13
CA PHE A 115 -7.18 -3.57 0.21
C PHE A 115 -8.26 -4.64 0.10
N THR A 116 -8.02 -5.72 -0.63
CA THR A 116 -8.95 -6.87 -0.70
C THR A 116 -8.74 -7.87 0.43
N THR A 117 -7.79 -7.63 1.33
CA THR A 117 -7.40 -8.52 2.44
C THR A 117 -7.01 -9.93 1.97
N SER A 118 -6.45 -10.03 0.76
CA SER A 118 -6.05 -11.29 0.15
C SER A 118 -4.72 -11.82 0.70
N GLY A 119 -3.83 -10.94 1.16
CA GLY A 119 -2.57 -11.33 1.81
C GLY A 119 -1.51 -11.94 0.87
N LEU A 120 -1.68 -11.80 -0.44
CA LEU A 120 -0.66 -12.15 -1.43
C LEU A 120 0.40 -11.07 -1.54
N THR A 121 1.65 -11.46 -1.79
CA THR A 121 2.78 -10.53 -1.88
C THR A 121 3.71 -10.84 -3.04
N LEU A 122 4.22 -9.80 -3.68
CA LEU A 122 5.27 -9.86 -4.71
C LEU A 122 6.58 -9.19 -4.26
N ALA A 123 6.66 -8.80 -2.99
CA ALA A 123 7.89 -8.24 -2.41
C ALA A 123 9.02 -9.29 -2.45
N ALA A 124 10.20 -8.87 -2.92
CA ALA A 124 11.32 -9.79 -3.06
C ALA A 124 11.96 -10.17 -1.72
N ASP A 125 12.02 -9.23 -0.77
CA ASP A 125 12.70 -9.38 0.52
C ASP A 125 11.90 -8.69 1.63
N LEU A 126 11.06 -9.46 2.32
CA LEU A 126 10.17 -8.96 3.37
C LEU A 126 10.89 -8.64 4.67
N ASP A 127 11.98 -9.34 4.96
CA ASP A 127 12.68 -9.25 6.24
C ASP A 127 13.50 -7.97 6.35
N HIS A 128 13.99 -7.47 5.22
CA HIS A 128 14.79 -6.24 5.13
C HIS A 128 14.00 -5.01 4.69
N MET A 129 12.68 -5.14 4.47
CA MET A 129 11.82 -4.03 4.10
C MET A 129 11.67 -3.02 5.26
N PRO A 130 11.71 -1.70 4.99
CA PRO A 130 11.48 -0.66 5.99
C PRO A 130 10.18 -0.87 6.79
N ASN A 131 10.19 -0.52 8.07
CA ASN A 131 9.06 -0.70 8.96
C ASN A 131 7.86 0.15 8.53
N SER A 132 8.12 1.30 7.93
CA SER A 132 7.09 2.16 7.34
C SER A 132 6.36 1.50 6.15
N HIS A 133 7.05 0.82 5.24
CA HIS A 133 6.42 0.05 4.15
C HIS A 133 5.62 -1.14 4.69
N ASN A 134 6.14 -1.86 5.68
CA ASN A 134 5.39 -2.90 6.37
C ASN A 134 4.15 -2.35 7.10
N MET A 135 4.25 -1.18 7.74
CA MET A 135 3.11 -0.49 8.35
C MET A 135 2.04 -0.17 7.32
N TRP A 136 2.42 0.34 6.15
CA TRP A 136 1.46 0.60 5.07
C TRP A 136 0.75 -0.67 4.61
N ARG A 137 1.48 -1.77 4.43
CA ARG A 137 0.89 -3.07 4.07
C ARG A 137 -0.13 -3.53 5.11
N HIS A 138 0.18 -3.47 6.40
CA HIS A 138 -0.79 -3.78 7.46
C HIS A 138 -1.98 -2.82 7.48
N LEU A 139 -1.73 -1.53 7.27
CA LEU A 139 -2.77 -0.51 7.26
C LEU A 139 -3.73 -0.69 6.09
N THR A 140 -3.26 -1.04 4.89
CA THR A 140 -4.13 -1.34 3.74
C THR A 140 -5.04 -2.54 3.99
N HIS A 141 -4.54 -3.58 4.68
CA HIS A 141 -5.38 -4.72 5.11
C HIS A 141 -6.45 -4.28 6.10
N PHE A 142 -6.10 -3.43 7.07
CA PHE A 142 -7.06 -2.91 8.03
C PHE A 142 -8.14 -2.05 7.32
N ILE A 143 -7.72 -1.09 6.49
CA ILE A 143 -8.63 -0.21 5.74
C ILE A 143 -9.54 -1.05 4.82
N GLY A 144 -8.96 -2.03 4.12
CA GLY A 144 -9.68 -2.97 3.27
C GLY A 144 -10.78 -3.72 4.01
N GLY A 145 -10.43 -4.32 5.16
CA GLY A 145 -11.37 -5.02 6.02
C GLY A 145 -12.49 -4.12 6.55
N GLN A 146 -12.19 -2.87 6.95
CA GLN A 146 -13.24 -1.93 7.36
C GLN A 146 -14.13 -1.52 6.16
N GLY A 147 -13.56 -1.36 4.98
CA GLY A 147 -14.29 -0.98 3.77
C GLY A 147 -15.32 -2.02 3.33
N ILE A 148 -14.95 -3.31 3.30
CA ILE A 148 -15.89 -4.39 2.92
C ILE A 148 -17.04 -4.52 3.93
N ILE A 149 -16.77 -4.32 5.23
CA ILE A 149 -17.79 -4.37 6.30
C ILE A 149 -18.80 -3.23 6.13
N VAL A 150 -18.33 -2.00 5.92
CA VAL A 150 -19.21 -0.84 5.71
C VAL A 150 -20.03 -0.99 4.43
N ALA A 151 -19.42 -1.52 3.36
CA ALA A 151 -20.14 -1.84 2.12
C ALA A 151 -21.24 -2.89 2.35
N ALA A 152 -20.94 -3.98 3.07
CA ALA A 152 -21.90 -5.03 3.40
C ALA A 152 -23.07 -4.51 4.25
N LEU A 153 -22.79 -3.66 5.26
CA LEU A 153 -23.83 -3.01 6.07
C LEU A 153 -24.73 -2.11 5.23
N SER A 154 -24.15 -1.34 4.30
CA SER A 154 -24.88 -0.43 3.43
C SER A 154 -25.84 -1.17 2.50
N ILE A 155 -25.41 -2.31 1.92
CA ILE A 155 -26.27 -3.18 1.10
C ILE A 155 -27.39 -3.80 1.95
N SER A 156 -27.05 -4.27 3.15
CA SER A 156 -27.99 -4.92 4.08
C SER A 156 -29.15 -3.99 4.47
N VAL A 157 -28.88 -2.69 4.68
CA VAL A 157 -29.94 -1.70 4.95
C VAL A 157 -30.76 -1.40 3.69
N GLY A 158 -30.13 -1.35 2.51
CA GLY A 158 -30.83 -1.12 1.25
C GLY A 158 -31.87 -2.20 0.90
N MET A 159 -31.64 -3.45 1.29
CA MET A 159 -32.57 -4.58 1.07
C MET A 159 -33.77 -4.60 2.03
N ARG A 160 -33.66 -3.93 3.19
CA ARG A 160 -34.69 -3.98 4.24
C ARG A 160 -35.96 -3.20 3.90
N GLY A 161 -35.97 -2.35 2.87
CA GLY A 161 -37.14 -1.53 2.52
C GLY A 161 -38.42 -2.29 2.15
N GLY A 162 -38.33 -3.55 1.68
CA GLY A 162 -39.51 -4.36 1.33
C GLY A 162 -39.97 -5.33 2.43
N ALA A 163 -39.04 -6.01 3.10
CA ALA A 163 -39.37 -6.93 4.19
C ALA A 163 -39.77 -6.20 5.49
N PHE A 164 -39.20 -5.02 5.74
CA PHE A 164 -39.49 -4.21 6.91
C PHE A 164 -40.82 -3.46 6.79
N SER A 165 -41.33 -3.22 5.56
CA SER A 165 -42.69 -2.71 5.38
C SER A 165 -43.74 -3.80 5.67
N LEU A 166 -43.42 -5.06 5.38
CA LEU A 166 -44.27 -6.21 5.75
C LEU A 166 -44.28 -6.43 7.27
N TYR A 167 -43.13 -6.32 7.93
CA TYR A 167 -43.00 -6.44 9.40
C TYR A 167 -43.72 -5.31 10.16
N GLN A 168 -43.67 -4.07 9.64
CA GLN A 168 -44.49 -2.97 10.16
C GLN A 168 -45.99 -3.20 9.93
N ALA A 169 -46.37 -3.86 8.83
CA ALA A 169 -47.76 -4.22 8.57
C ALA A 169 -48.30 -5.28 9.55
N GLU A 170 -47.42 -6.08 10.19
CA GLU A 170 -47.78 -7.01 11.29
C GLU A 170 -47.95 -6.32 12.66
N GLY A 171 -47.94 -4.98 12.74
CA GLY A 171 -48.26 -4.22 13.95
C GLY A 171 -47.14 -4.15 15.00
N ARG A 172 -45.91 -4.52 14.64
CA ARG A 172 -44.72 -4.38 15.48
C ARG A 172 -44.12 -2.98 15.27
N ASP A 173 -44.53 -2.01 16.10
CA ASP A 173 -44.12 -0.59 16.03
C ASP A 173 -42.70 -0.30 16.56
N GLU A 174 -41.97 -1.34 16.98
CA GLU A 174 -40.59 -1.21 17.44
C GLU A 174 -39.66 -0.98 16.24
N ARG A 175 -39.39 0.30 15.95
CA ARG A 175 -38.34 0.73 15.01
C ARG A 175 -36.96 0.30 15.52
N ILE A 176 -36.60 -0.96 15.35
CA ILE A 176 -35.21 -1.41 15.40
C ILE A 176 -34.59 -1.04 14.04
N MET A 177 -34.39 0.25 13.80
CA MET A 177 -33.47 0.69 12.76
C MET A 177 -32.06 0.48 13.33
N PRO A 178 -31.29 -0.52 12.88
CA PRO A 178 -29.89 -0.59 13.24
C PRO A 178 -29.23 0.70 12.76
N ASN A 179 -28.76 1.51 13.70
CA ASN A 179 -28.03 2.71 13.37
C ASN A 179 -26.69 2.29 12.75
N VAL A 180 -26.57 2.42 11.43
CA VAL A 180 -25.39 1.99 10.65
C VAL A 180 -24.11 2.61 11.21
N LEU A 181 -24.17 3.88 11.64
CA LEU A 181 -23.03 4.56 12.26
C LEU A 181 -22.66 3.91 13.60
N HIS A 182 -23.66 3.54 14.41
CA HIS A 182 -23.42 2.87 15.69
C HIS A 182 -22.83 1.46 15.48
N THR A 183 -23.39 0.67 14.57
CA THR A 183 -22.88 -0.66 14.23
C THR A 183 -21.47 -0.59 13.65
N ALA A 184 -21.21 0.33 12.71
CA ALA A 184 -19.88 0.53 12.14
C ALA A 184 -18.86 0.95 13.20
N ARG A 185 -19.22 1.88 14.10
CA ARG A 185 -18.36 2.30 15.21
C ARG A 185 -18.05 1.15 16.16
N PHE A 186 -19.04 0.33 16.49
CA PHE A 186 -18.85 -0.85 17.33
C PHE A 186 -17.85 -1.83 16.70
N ILE A 187 -18.04 -2.16 15.42
CA ILE A 187 -17.12 -3.06 14.70
C ILE A 187 -15.70 -2.49 14.65
N TRP A 188 -15.57 -1.18 14.45
CA TRP A 188 -14.27 -0.51 14.43
C TRP A 188 -13.55 -0.62 15.79
N ILE A 189 -14.26 -0.39 16.90
CA ILE A 189 -13.73 -0.53 18.26
C ILE A 189 -13.30 -1.97 18.54
N VAL A 190 -14.13 -2.96 18.17
CA VAL A 190 -13.79 -4.38 18.35
C VAL A 190 -12.54 -4.74 17.54
N ALA A 191 -12.46 -4.29 16.28
CA ALA A 191 -11.33 -4.57 15.41
C ALA A 191 -10.01 -4.00 15.97
N VAL A 192 -10.00 -2.73 16.41
CA VAL A 192 -8.82 -2.11 17.04
C VAL A 192 -8.46 -2.82 18.35
N THR A 193 -9.45 -3.20 19.16
CA THR A 193 -9.23 -3.94 20.41
C THR A 193 -8.53 -5.28 20.15
N TYR A 194 -9.00 -6.04 19.15
CA TYR A 194 -8.39 -7.31 18.76
C TYR A 194 -6.98 -7.14 18.21
N ILE A 195 -6.73 -6.10 17.41
CA ILE A 195 -5.38 -5.80 16.92
C ILE A 195 -4.45 -5.51 18.08
N LEU A 196 -4.83 -4.63 19.01
CA LEU A 196 -4.00 -4.28 20.17
C LEU A 196 -3.72 -5.49 21.07
N LEU A 197 -4.75 -6.24 21.43
CA LEU A 197 -4.60 -7.45 22.26
C LEU A 197 -3.72 -8.50 21.56
N GLY A 198 -3.96 -8.73 20.27
CA GLY A 198 -3.17 -9.64 19.45
C GLY A 198 -1.71 -9.23 19.38
N THR A 199 -1.42 -7.96 19.07
CA THR A 199 -0.05 -7.43 19.01
C THR A 199 0.67 -7.53 20.35
N VAL A 200 0.01 -7.20 21.47
CA VAL A 200 0.62 -7.32 22.81
C VAL A 200 0.89 -8.79 23.16
N PHE A 201 -0.06 -9.68 22.89
CA PHE A 201 0.07 -11.09 23.22
C PHE A 201 1.15 -11.79 22.37
N LEU A 202 1.10 -11.64 21.05
CA LEU A 202 2.11 -12.20 20.13
C LEU A 202 3.48 -11.56 20.34
N GLY A 203 3.54 -10.24 20.55
CA GLY A 203 4.79 -9.54 20.85
C GLY A 203 5.42 -10.03 22.16
N GLY A 204 4.61 -10.24 23.20
CA GLY A 204 5.07 -10.80 24.47
C GLY A 204 5.63 -12.22 24.33
N ILE A 205 4.97 -13.07 23.54
CA ILE A 205 5.48 -14.41 23.23
C ILE A 205 6.79 -14.34 22.43
N GLY A 206 6.88 -13.46 21.43
CA GLY A 206 8.09 -13.29 20.63
C GLY A 206 9.30 -12.86 21.47
N LEU A 207 9.10 -11.89 22.37
CA LEU A 207 10.11 -11.46 23.33
C LEU A 207 10.52 -12.59 24.29
N TRP A 208 9.54 -13.38 24.75
CA TRP A 208 9.81 -14.53 25.62
C TRP A 208 10.62 -15.63 24.92
N LEU A 209 10.42 -15.80 23.61
CA LEU A 209 11.22 -16.69 22.75
C LEU A 209 12.59 -16.09 22.37
N GLY A 210 12.91 -14.88 22.83
CA GLY A 210 14.20 -14.23 22.59
C GLY A 210 14.32 -13.53 21.24
N MET A 211 13.22 -13.27 20.54
CA MET A 211 13.23 -12.46 19.31
C MET A 211 13.54 -10.99 19.65
N SER A 212 14.39 -10.36 18.83
CA SER A 212 14.65 -8.92 18.92
C SER A 212 13.43 -8.11 18.46
N VAL A 213 13.23 -6.94 19.08
CA VAL A 213 12.23 -5.96 18.63
C VAL A 213 12.66 -5.34 17.31
N ASP A 214 13.96 -5.12 17.15
CA ASP A 214 14.53 -4.56 15.94
C ASP A 214 14.74 -5.67 14.90
N ARG A 215 14.21 -5.42 13.70
CA ARG A 215 14.60 -6.16 12.50
C ARG A 215 16.00 -5.73 12.07
N GLU A 216 16.77 -6.69 11.55
CA GLU A 216 18.10 -6.46 11.02
C GLU A 216 18.02 -5.53 9.79
N ARG A 217 18.45 -4.28 9.97
CA ARG A 217 18.34 -3.24 8.94
C ARG A 217 19.50 -3.38 7.96
N ARG A 218 19.24 -3.26 6.67
CA ARG A 218 20.32 -2.88 5.76
C ARG A 218 20.75 -1.44 6.09
N PRO A 219 22.05 -1.12 6.05
CA PRO A 219 22.48 0.27 6.13
C PRO A 219 21.78 1.05 5.02
N GLU A 220 21.11 2.15 5.40
CA GLU A 220 20.51 3.09 4.46
C GLU A 220 21.60 3.59 3.53
N PHE A 221 21.52 3.18 2.27
CA PHE A 221 22.33 3.80 1.24
C PHE A 221 21.70 5.16 0.91
N PRO A 222 22.49 6.24 0.85
CA PRO A 222 21.96 7.56 0.57
C PRO A 222 21.14 7.50 -0.72
N ALA A 223 19.92 8.05 -0.64
CA ALA A 223 19.06 8.28 -1.79
C ALA A 223 19.94 8.82 -2.92
N CYS A 224 19.87 8.19 -4.10
CA CYS A 224 20.61 8.62 -5.26
C CYS A 224 20.06 9.99 -5.66
N PHE A 225 20.66 11.04 -5.11
CA PHE A 225 20.43 12.42 -5.50
C PHE A 225 20.79 12.48 -6.99
N LEU A 226 19.91 13.04 -7.81
CA LEU A 226 20.24 13.37 -9.19
C LEU A 226 21.51 14.23 -9.16
N ASP A 227 22.65 13.62 -9.49
CA ASP A 227 23.81 14.39 -9.90
C ASP A 227 23.48 15.00 -11.26
N VAL A 228 23.84 16.27 -11.43
CA VAL A 228 23.58 17.13 -12.60
C VAL A 228 24.23 16.57 -13.88
N HIS A 229 24.98 15.47 -13.76
CA HIS A 229 25.63 14.73 -14.84
C HIS A 229 24.85 13.52 -15.40
N GLY A 230 23.61 13.26 -14.98
CA GLY A 230 22.71 12.37 -15.74
C GLY A 230 23.08 10.88 -15.77
N CYS A 231 23.81 10.37 -14.77
CA CYS A 231 24.08 8.93 -14.66
C CYS A 231 23.01 8.22 -13.82
N ILE A 232 22.01 7.63 -14.49
CA ILE A 232 21.10 6.63 -13.88
C ILE A 232 21.91 5.36 -13.64
N ARG A 233 22.39 5.16 -12.40
CA ARG A 233 23.09 3.92 -12.02
C ARG A 233 22.04 2.86 -11.64
N TYR A 234 21.68 2.02 -12.60
CA TYR A 234 20.83 0.84 -12.36
C TYR A 234 21.48 -0.08 -11.31
N ARG A 235 20.77 -0.33 -10.21
CA ARG A 235 21.16 -1.18 -9.09
C ARG A 235 20.87 -2.64 -9.45
N ARG A 236 21.91 -3.45 -9.67
CA ARG A 236 21.80 -4.92 -9.71
C ARG A 236 22.84 -5.47 -8.74
N PHE A 237 22.36 -6.15 -7.69
CA PHE A 237 23.06 -7.16 -6.90
C PHE A 237 24.58 -6.94 -6.69
N CYS A 238 24.97 -6.38 -5.55
CA CYS A 238 26.30 -6.60 -4.99
C CYS A 238 26.13 -7.01 -3.53
N ALA A 239 26.23 -8.32 -3.31
CA ALA A 239 26.50 -8.90 -2.01
C ALA A 239 28.00 -8.80 -1.73
N ALA A 240 28.30 -8.54 -0.46
CA ALA A 240 29.54 -8.81 0.26
C ALA A 240 30.81 -7.98 -0.07
N ASN A 241 31.29 -7.40 1.04
CA ASN A 241 32.61 -6.86 1.35
C ASN A 241 33.00 -5.47 0.84
N ASP A 242 33.27 -4.64 1.85
CA ASP A 242 34.05 -3.41 1.82
C ASP A 242 35.25 -3.48 0.88
N GLU A 243 35.26 -2.62 -0.14
CA GLU A 243 36.36 -1.73 -0.52
C GLU A 243 36.05 -1.09 -1.90
N TYR A 244 36.00 0.23 -1.93
CA TYR A 244 35.70 1.00 -3.13
C TYR A 244 36.92 1.04 -4.07
N HIS A 245 37.00 0.12 -5.02
CA HIS A 245 37.87 0.26 -6.19
C HIS A 245 37.07 0.24 -7.49
N VAL A 246 37.07 1.37 -8.19
CA VAL A 246 36.45 1.55 -9.51
C VAL A 246 37.28 0.79 -10.54
N LEU A 247 36.81 -0.37 -11.01
CA LEU A 247 37.43 -1.10 -12.12
C LEU A 247 36.61 -0.95 -13.41
N PRO A 248 37.23 -0.54 -14.54
CA PRO A 248 36.55 -0.43 -15.83
C PRO A 248 36.19 -1.81 -16.41
N GLN A 249 34.98 -1.95 -16.95
CA GLN A 249 34.36 -3.22 -17.38
C GLN A 249 35.10 -3.99 -18.48
N SER A 250 36.13 -3.43 -19.14
CA SER A 250 36.82 -4.07 -20.27
C SER A 250 37.84 -5.15 -19.88
N ARG A 251 38.05 -5.44 -18.58
CA ARG A 251 39.08 -6.41 -18.11
C ARG A 251 38.58 -7.55 -17.21
N LEU A 252 37.29 -7.67 -16.96
CA LEU A 252 36.75 -8.77 -16.14
C LEU A 252 36.48 -10.00 -17.00
N ARG A 253 37.30 -11.04 -16.85
CA ARG A 253 37.03 -12.38 -17.40
C ARG A 253 36.49 -13.27 -16.28
N VAL A 254 35.22 -13.66 -16.39
CA VAL A 254 34.61 -14.68 -15.53
C VAL A 254 34.90 -16.05 -16.15
N ARG A 255 35.49 -16.97 -15.38
CA ARG A 255 35.64 -18.37 -15.77
C ARG A 255 34.82 -19.23 -14.82
N PHE A 256 33.98 -20.10 -15.37
CA PHE A 256 33.26 -21.11 -14.62
C PHE A 256 34.13 -22.36 -14.51
N ALA A 257 34.29 -22.89 -13.29
CA ALA A 257 34.97 -24.18 -13.08
C ALA A 257 34.13 -25.36 -13.59
N HIS A 258 32.80 -25.26 -13.48
CA HIS A 258 31.83 -26.22 -14.02
C HIS A 258 30.63 -25.50 -14.66
N PRO A 259 30.03 -26.04 -15.75
CA PRO A 259 29.04 -25.30 -16.56
C PRO A 259 27.69 -25.01 -15.89
N HIS A 260 27.41 -25.57 -14.70
CA HIS A 260 26.07 -25.55 -14.09
C HIS A 260 26.03 -25.21 -12.60
N ASP A 261 27.16 -24.85 -11.97
CA ASP A 261 27.19 -24.44 -10.56
C ASP A 261 27.51 -22.94 -10.43
N TRP A 262 26.52 -22.17 -9.99
CA TRP A 262 26.62 -20.71 -9.84
C TRP A 262 27.29 -20.28 -8.53
N ARG A 263 27.55 -21.22 -7.60
CA ARG A 263 28.11 -20.90 -6.28
C ARG A 263 29.63 -20.66 -6.30
N ASP A 264 30.31 -21.12 -7.34
CA ASP A 264 31.79 -21.10 -7.44
C ASP A 264 32.34 -20.01 -8.38
N ALA A 265 31.55 -19.00 -8.71
CA ALA A 265 32.00 -17.89 -9.57
C ALA A 265 32.97 -16.97 -8.80
N GLN A 266 34.27 -17.26 -8.88
CA GLN A 266 35.32 -16.41 -8.30
C GLN A 266 35.85 -15.37 -9.31
N LEU A 267 35.89 -14.11 -8.89
CA LEU A 267 36.53 -13.01 -9.62
C LEU A 267 38.03 -12.99 -9.31
N GLN A 268 38.89 -13.17 -10.31
CA GLN A 268 40.34 -13.01 -10.12
C GLN A 268 40.75 -11.53 -10.21
N PRO A 269 41.53 -11.00 -9.24
CA PRO A 269 42.14 -9.70 -9.39
C PRO A 269 43.19 -9.70 -10.51
N PRO A 270 43.44 -8.56 -11.17
CA PRO A 270 44.43 -8.47 -12.22
C PRO A 270 45.82 -8.76 -11.65
N ARG A 271 46.59 -9.63 -12.34
CA ARG A 271 48.00 -9.91 -12.00
C ARG A 271 48.77 -8.59 -11.98
N SER A 272 49.17 -8.16 -10.78
CA SER A 272 50.15 -7.10 -10.61
C SER A 272 51.54 -7.65 -10.99
N GLY A 273 52.21 -6.98 -11.93
CA GLY A 273 53.65 -7.15 -12.14
C GLY A 273 54.06 -7.62 -13.53
N MET A 274 54.40 -6.65 -14.38
CA MET A 274 55.57 -6.55 -15.28
C MET A 274 55.24 -5.41 -16.28
N ALA A 275 55.60 -4.17 -15.99
CA ALA A 275 56.91 -3.55 -16.24
C ALA A 275 57.17 -3.30 -17.74
N TRP A 276 57.10 -2.01 -18.10
CA TRP A 276 57.28 -1.32 -19.39
C TRP A 276 56.11 -1.39 -20.38
#